data_AF-A0A645FME5-F1
#
_entry.id   AF-A0A645FME5-F1
#
_cell.length_a   1.000
_cell.length_b   1.000
_cell.length_c   1.000
_cell.angle_alpha   90.00
_cell.angle_beta   90.00
_cell.angle_gamma   90.00
#
_symmetry.space_group_name_H-M   'P 1'
#
loop_
_entity.id
_entity.type
_entity.pdbx_description
1 polymer ?
#
loop_
_entity_poly.entity_id
_entity_poly.type
_entity_poly.pdbx_seq_one_letter_code
_entity_poly.pdbx_strand_id
1 'polypeptide(L)'
;MLRSGKYESDVYLSKHVSKDAYEQDVFEKDLLISEKRKKERAISRLKNLYLFDDESISEKDYVVEKKSLSEEIKVIDERLEKIEKDSTSNFTISDDEFISKASYFIMTQKLTEKRYINFDAFVRSVDTKIIKEFVNSVIKKIVITDGKIASICFKNGLTHKFTYKLKE
;
A
#
# COMPACT_ATOMS: atom_id res chain seq x y z
N MET A 1 43.87 -5.66 -22.38
CA MET A 1 42.63 -6.36 -22.79
C MET A 1 41.86 -6.71 -21.52
N LEU A 2 40.76 -6.01 -21.23
CA LEU A 2 39.94 -6.25 -20.02
C LEU A 2 39.00 -7.43 -20.28
N ARG A 3 39.03 -8.45 -19.40
CA ARG A 3 38.18 -9.64 -19.48
C ARG A 3 36.73 -9.24 -19.20
N SER A 4 35.85 -9.47 -20.18
CA SER A 4 34.40 -9.45 -20.00
C SER A 4 34.01 -10.66 -19.16
N GLY A 5 33.66 -10.43 -17.89
CA GLY A 5 32.96 -11.41 -17.06
C GLY A 5 31.50 -11.51 -17.50
N LYS A 6 31.01 -12.73 -17.68
CA LYS A 6 29.59 -13.00 -17.92
C LYS A 6 28.83 -12.60 -16.65
N TYR A 7 27.98 -11.58 -16.76
CA TYR A 7 27.00 -11.29 -15.72
C TYR A 7 25.84 -12.26 -15.92
N GLU A 8 25.63 -13.18 -14.97
CA GLU A 8 24.35 -13.87 -14.84
C GLU A 8 23.30 -12.79 -14.51
N SER A 9 22.36 -12.63 -15.43
CA SER A 9 21.19 -11.79 -15.24
C SER A 9 20.22 -12.53 -14.32
N ASP A 10 20.51 -12.52 -13.01
CA ASP A 10 19.49 -12.86 -12.04
C ASP A 10 18.47 -11.73 -12.08
N VAL A 11 17.41 -11.96 -12.85
CA VAL A 11 16.23 -11.11 -12.92
C VAL A 11 15.61 -11.16 -11.53
N TYR A 12 15.95 -10.17 -10.70
CA TYR A 12 15.28 -9.95 -9.43
C TYR A 12 13.79 -9.64 -9.71
N LEU A 13 12.94 -10.66 -9.63
CA LEU A 13 11.51 -10.46 -9.47
C LEU A 13 11.27 -9.96 -8.05
N SER A 14 10.69 -8.77 -7.93
CA SER A 14 10.24 -8.25 -6.64
C SER A 14 9.16 -9.17 -6.06
N LYS A 15 9.27 -9.53 -4.78
CA LYS A 15 8.21 -10.16 -3.96
C LYS A 15 7.06 -9.19 -3.65
N HIS A 16 6.73 -8.28 -4.57
CA HIS A 16 5.47 -7.56 -4.45
C HIS A 16 4.37 -8.59 -4.67
N VAL A 17 3.65 -8.90 -3.59
CA VAL A 17 2.30 -9.47 -3.66
C VAL A 17 1.62 -8.83 -4.86
N SER A 18 1.30 -9.67 -5.85
CA SER A 18 0.74 -9.25 -7.12
C SER A 18 -0.40 -8.27 -6.82
N LYS A 19 -0.39 -7.08 -7.42
CA LYS A 19 -1.46 -6.09 -7.25
C LYS A 19 -2.85 -6.74 -7.47
N ASP A 20 -2.89 -7.74 -8.35
CA ASP A 20 -4.03 -8.61 -8.63
C ASP A 20 -4.55 -9.39 -7.41
N ALA A 21 -3.67 -9.86 -6.51
CA ALA A 21 -4.05 -10.60 -5.30
C ALA A 21 -4.73 -9.68 -4.26
N TYR A 22 -4.22 -8.45 -4.10
CA TYR A 22 -4.83 -7.47 -3.19
C TYR A 22 -6.20 -6.99 -3.72
N GLU A 23 -6.32 -6.74 -5.02
CA GLU A 23 -7.62 -6.39 -5.63
C GLU A 23 -8.63 -7.56 -5.53
N GLN A 24 -8.15 -8.80 -5.64
CA GLN A 24 -8.97 -10.00 -5.48
C GLN A 24 -9.47 -10.19 -4.03
N ASP A 25 -8.61 -9.97 -3.03
CA ASP A 25 -8.98 -10.05 -1.61
C ASP A 25 -9.99 -8.96 -1.20
N VAL A 26 -9.85 -7.74 -1.73
CA VAL A 26 -10.80 -6.65 -1.51
C VAL A 26 -12.17 -6.98 -2.12
N PHE A 27 -12.19 -7.52 -3.34
CA PHE A 27 -13.42 -7.94 -3.99
C PHE A 27 -14.10 -9.11 -3.26
N GLU A 28 -13.34 -10.11 -2.81
CA GLU A 28 -13.85 -11.22 -2.02
C GLU A 28 -14.45 -10.74 -0.69
N LYS A 29 -13.78 -9.80 0.00
CA LYS A 29 -14.27 -9.20 1.24
C LYS A 29 -15.61 -8.51 1.05
N ASP A 30 -15.76 -7.69 0.02
CA ASP A 30 -17.01 -6.97 -0.26
C ASP A 30 -18.16 -7.94 -0.59
N LEU A 31 -17.87 -9.00 -1.35
CA LEU A 31 -18.83 -10.06 -1.65
C LEU A 31 -19.32 -10.73 -0.35
N LEU A 32 -18.40 -11.17 0.50
CA LEU A 32 -18.69 -11.84 1.78
C LEU A 32 -19.50 -10.95 2.73
N ILE A 33 -19.19 -9.65 2.82
CA ILE A 33 -19.98 -8.68 3.60
C ILE A 33 -21.41 -8.58 3.05
N SER A 34 -21.56 -8.57 1.73
CA SER A 34 -22.88 -8.51 1.10
C SER A 34 -23.72 -9.76 1.40
N GLU A 35 -23.10 -10.93 1.41
CA GLU A 35 -23.73 -12.20 1.74
C GLU A 35 -24.12 -12.28 3.21
N LYS A 36 -23.23 -11.88 4.12
CA LYS A 36 -23.53 -11.77 5.56
C LYS A 36 -24.77 -10.91 5.79
N ARG A 37 -24.82 -9.72 5.19
CA ARG A 37 -25.99 -8.81 5.29
C ARG A 37 -27.26 -9.41 4.73
N LYS A 38 -27.19 -10.28 3.71
CA LYS A 38 -28.38 -10.98 3.18
C LYS A 38 -28.89 -12.00 4.20
N LYS A 39 -27.99 -12.77 4.83
CA LYS A 39 -28.34 -13.80 5.82
C LYS A 39 -28.86 -13.19 7.12
N GLU A 40 -28.29 -12.09 7.60
CA GLU A 40 -28.81 -11.32 8.74
C GLU A 40 -30.24 -10.80 8.49
N ARG A 41 -30.50 -10.31 7.26
CA ARG A 41 -31.85 -9.93 6.83
C ARG A 41 -32.79 -11.13 6.76
N ALA A 42 -32.31 -12.29 6.32
CA ALA A 42 -33.09 -13.52 6.32
C ALA A 42 -33.48 -13.94 7.74
N ILE A 43 -32.58 -13.88 8.72
CA ILE A 43 -32.88 -14.16 10.13
C ILE A 43 -33.95 -13.20 10.68
N SER A 44 -33.83 -11.91 10.35
CA SER A 44 -34.82 -10.91 10.79
C SER A 44 -36.20 -11.16 10.16
N ARG A 45 -36.25 -11.55 8.89
CA ARG A 45 -37.50 -11.95 8.21
C ARG A 45 -38.07 -13.24 8.78
N LEU A 46 -37.25 -14.25 9.02
CA LEU A 46 -37.63 -15.51 9.63
C LEU A 46 -38.26 -15.29 11.01
N LYS A 47 -37.67 -14.39 11.82
CA LYS A 47 -38.23 -13.99 13.12
C LYS A 47 -39.59 -13.30 12.97
N ASN A 48 -39.75 -12.41 11.99
CA ASN A 48 -41.03 -11.74 11.75
C ASN A 48 -42.11 -12.73 11.31
N LEU A 49 -41.77 -13.66 10.42
CA LEU A 49 -42.66 -14.73 9.95
C LEU A 49 -43.14 -15.62 11.10
N TYR A 50 -42.22 -15.98 12.01
CA TYR A 50 -42.57 -16.78 13.18
C TYR A 50 -43.47 -16.05 14.18
N LEU A 51 -43.32 -14.73 14.36
CA LEU A 51 -44.02 -13.97 15.40
C LEU A 51 -45.37 -13.39 14.96
N PHE A 52 -45.53 -13.06 13.69
CA PHE A 52 -46.64 -12.21 13.22
C PHE A 52 -47.42 -12.78 12.03
N ASP A 53 -47.04 -13.95 11.50
CA ASP A 53 -47.77 -14.55 10.39
C ASP A 53 -48.88 -15.49 10.90
N ASP A 54 -50.01 -15.48 10.21
CA ASP A 54 -51.21 -16.24 10.58
C ASP A 54 -51.03 -17.75 10.36
N GLU A 55 -50.18 -18.12 9.38
CA GLU A 55 -49.65 -19.48 9.19
C GLU A 55 -48.23 -19.60 9.79
N SER A 56 -48.13 -19.46 11.11
CA SER A 56 -46.85 -19.50 11.80
C SER A 56 -46.10 -20.83 11.58
N ILE A 57 -44.81 -20.71 11.28
CA ILE A 57 -43.89 -21.84 11.09
C ILE A 57 -43.73 -22.61 12.41
N SER A 58 -43.57 -23.94 12.33
CA SER A 58 -43.32 -24.76 13.53
C SER A 58 -42.06 -24.30 14.26
N GLU A 59 -42.10 -24.27 15.59
CA GLU A 59 -40.94 -23.92 16.43
C GLU A 59 -39.69 -24.75 16.06
N LYS A 60 -39.88 -26.03 15.74
CA LYS A 60 -38.78 -26.92 15.32
C LYS A 60 -38.12 -26.45 14.04
N ASP A 61 -38.91 -26.11 13.03
CA ASP A 61 -38.42 -25.65 11.74
C ASP A 61 -37.73 -24.29 11.88
N TYR A 62 -38.27 -23.41 12.74
CA TYR A 62 -37.67 -22.12 13.04
C TYR A 62 -36.27 -22.26 13.65
N VAL A 63 -36.12 -23.15 14.63
CA VAL A 63 -34.84 -23.40 15.29
C VAL A 63 -33.81 -23.96 14.30
N VAL A 64 -34.22 -24.87 13.42
CA VAL A 64 -33.34 -25.47 12.41
C VAL A 64 -32.87 -24.41 11.41
N GLU A 65 -33.78 -23.62 10.83
CA GLU A 65 -33.44 -22.58 9.85
C GLU A 65 -32.59 -21.47 10.46
N LYS A 66 -32.93 -21.01 11.67
CA LYS A 66 -32.14 -20.00 12.38
C LYS A 66 -30.73 -20.49 12.66
N LYS A 67 -30.58 -21.77 13.03
CA LYS A 67 -29.27 -22.37 13.30
C LYS A 67 -28.45 -22.47 12.02
N SER A 68 -29.05 -22.93 10.92
CA SER A 68 -28.42 -23.01 9.60
C SER A 68 -27.87 -21.63 9.15
N LEU A 69 -28.73 -20.61 9.16
CA LEU A 69 -28.32 -19.23 8.81
C LEU A 69 -27.22 -18.68 9.72
N SER A 70 -27.26 -19.03 11.01
CA SER A 70 -26.23 -18.59 11.97
C SER A 70 -24.89 -19.30 11.75
N GLU A 71 -24.90 -20.60 11.40
CA GLU A 71 -23.69 -21.34 11.06
C GLU A 71 -23.05 -20.80 9.78
N GLU A 72 -23.86 -20.48 8.77
CA GLU A 72 -23.37 -19.84 7.54
C GLU A 72 -22.75 -18.46 7.78
N ILE A 73 -23.30 -17.65 8.69
CA ILE A 73 -22.71 -16.36 9.08
C ILE A 73 -21.36 -16.59 9.76
N LYS A 74 -21.24 -17.59 10.64
CA LYS A 74 -19.96 -17.91 11.30
C LYS A 74 -18.89 -18.30 10.30
N VAL A 75 -19.22 -19.11 9.30
CA VAL A 75 -18.27 -19.49 8.23
C VAL A 75 -17.79 -18.26 7.45
N ILE A 76 -18.70 -17.32 7.14
CA ILE A 76 -18.33 -16.06 6.48
C ILE A 76 -17.42 -15.22 7.39
N ASP A 77 -17.72 -15.12 8.68
CA ASP A 77 -16.91 -14.37 9.64
C ASP A 77 -15.51 -14.96 9.81
N GLU A 78 -15.38 -16.29 9.87
CA GLU A 78 -14.08 -16.97 9.89
C GLU A 78 -13.27 -16.71 8.61
N ARG A 79 -13.93 -16.63 7.45
CA ARG A 79 -13.26 -16.31 6.18
C ARG A 79 -12.80 -14.86 6.14
N LEU A 80 -13.64 -13.93 6.62
CA LEU A 80 -13.29 -12.51 6.74
C LEU A 80 -12.10 -12.30 7.68
N GLU A 81 -12.07 -13.00 8.82
CA GLU A 81 -10.96 -12.93 9.79
C GLU A 81 -9.65 -13.46 9.18
N LYS A 82 -9.71 -14.52 8.36
CA LYS A 82 -8.53 -15.01 7.63
C LYS A 82 -8.02 -13.99 6.63
N ILE A 83 -8.91 -13.40 5.81
CA ILE A 83 -8.53 -12.34 4.86
C ILE A 83 -7.90 -11.16 5.59
N GLU A 84 -8.43 -10.77 6.75
CA GLU A 84 -7.88 -9.69 7.57
C GLU A 84 -6.51 -10.05 8.17
N LYS A 85 -6.31 -11.27 8.69
CA LYS A 85 -5.01 -11.72 9.19
C LYS A 85 -3.96 -11.81 8.08
N ASP A 86 -4.35 -12.32 6.90
CA ASP A 86 -3.46 -12.40 5.73
C ASP A 86 -3.09 -10.98 5.24
N SER A 87 -4.03 -10.04 5.29
CA SER A 87 -3.77 -8.62 5.01
C SER A 87 -2.84 -7.99 6.06
N THR A 88 -3.03 -8.31 7.34
CA THR A 88 -2.32 -7.67 8.47
C THR A 88 -0.91 -8.23 8.65
N SER A 89 -0.68 -9.50 8.34
CA SER A 89 0.66 -10.12 8.33
C SER A 89 1.61 -9.45 7.32
N ASN A 90 1.06 -8.83 6.28
CA ASN A 90 1.79 -8.01 5.31
C ASN A 90 1.84 -6.51 5.68
N PHE A 91 1.14 -6.09 6.74
CA PHE A 91 1.02 -4.68 7.15
C PHE A 91 1.68 -4.37 8.50
N THR A 92 2.39 -5.32 9.13
CA THR A 92 3.32 -4.97 10.21
C THR A 92 4.51 -4.25 9.58
N ILE A 93 4.34 -2.94 9.32
CA ILE A 93 5.42 -2.04 8.94
C ILE A 93 6.54 -2.26 9.96
N SER A 94 7.70 -2.72 9.51
CA SER A 94 8.84 -2.88 10.40
C SER A 94 9.24 -1.50 10.96
N ASP A 95 9.79 -1.46 12.17
CA ASP A 95 10.26 -0.20 12.76
C ASP A 95 11.21 0.54 11.81
N ASP A 96 12.01 -0.18 11.02
CA ASP A 96 12.89 0.37 9.99
C ASP A 96 12.12 1.05 8.84
N GLU A 97 11.05 0.43 8.35
CA GLU A 97 10.21 1.01 7.31
C GLU A 97 9.44 2.24 7.84
N PHE A 98 9.02 2.18 9.10
CA PHE A 98 8.39 3.31 9.78
C PHE A 98 9.36 4.48 9.94
N ILE A 99 10.58 4.23 10.44
CA ILE A 99 11.65 5.24 10.58
C ILE A 99 11.98 5.86 9.22
N SER A 100 12.05 5.04 8.17
CA SER A 100 12.33 5.50 6.81
C SER A 100 11.23 6.45 6.30
N LYS A 101 9.95 6.07 6.48
CA LYS A 101 8.79 6.91 6.11
C LYS A 101 8.72 8.20 6.93
N ALA A 102 8.94 8.12 8.24
CA ALA A 102 8.94 9.29 9.12
C ALA A 102 10.07 10.26 8.77
N SER A 103 11.27 9.74 8.49
CA SER A 103 12.42 10.54 8.08
C SER A 103 12.21 11.20 6.71
N TYR A 104 11.62 10.47 5.76
CA TYR A 104 11.20 11.03 4.47
C TYR A 104 10.20 12.18 4.66
N PHE A 105 9.20 12.00 5.54
CA PHE A 105 8.23 13.03 5.86
C PHE A 105 8.88 14.30 6.43
N ILE A 106 9.74 14.15 7.46
CA ILE A 106 10.48 15.27 8.07
C ILE A 106 11.33 16.01 7.03
N MET A 107 12.00 15.25 6.15
CA MET A 107 12.77 15.80 5.04
C MET A 107 11.88 16.64 4.10
N THR A 108 10.75 16.11 3.63
CA THR A 108 9.84 16.85 2.74
C THR A 108 9.27 18.11 3.38
N GLN A 109 8.94 18.08 4.67
CA GLN A 109 8.49 19.25 5.42
C GLN A 109 9.57 20.34 5.44
N LYS A 110 10.82 19.97 5.80
CA LYS A 110 11.95 20.92 5.79
C LYS A 110 12.25 21.50 4.41
N LEU A 111 12.09 20.70 3.34
CA LEU A 111 12.27 21.16 1.97
C LEU A 111 11.17 22.13 1.52
N THR A 112 9.95 21.98 2.05
CA THR A 112 8.78 22.81 1.69
C THR A 112 8.74 24.12 2.47
N GLU A 113 9.15 24.10 3.74
CA GLU A 113 9.05 25.25 4.65
C GLU A 113 10.04 26.39 4.30
N LYS A 114 11.22 26.05 3.76
CA LYS A 114 12.30 27.02 3.55
C LYS A 114 12.62 27.19 2.07
N ARG A 115 12.62 28.44 1.59
CA ARG A 115 13.11 28.79 0.23
C ARG A 115 14.60 28.53 0.04
N TYR A 116 15.39 28.53 1.12
CA TYR A 116 16.82 28.25 1.09
C TYR A 116 17.15 27.17 2.11
N ILE A 117 17.97 26.21 1.68
CA ILE A 117 18.30 25.03 2.48
C ILE A 117 19.82 24.95 2.55
N ASN A 118 20.35 25.04 3.77
CA ASN A 118 21.75 24.76 4.02
C ASN A 118 21.95 23.24 3.99
N PHE A 119 22.57 22.73 2.93
CA PHE A 119 22.78 21.30 2.73
C PHE A 119 23.64 20.68 3.86
N ASP A 120 24.69 21.35 4.32
CA ASP A 120 25.58 20.83 5.36
C ASP A 120 24.85 20.65 6.70
N ALA A 121 24.02 21.62 7.08
CA ALA A 121 23.18 21.52 8.28
C ALA A 121 22.08 20.47 8.10
N PHE A 122 21.56 20.32 6.87
CA PHE A 122 20.49 19.41 6.56
C PHE A 122 20.93 17.93 6.62
N VAL A 123 22.07 17.59 6.00
CA VAL A 123 22.64 16.23 6.01
C VAL A 123 23.05 15.77 7.40
N ARG A 124 23.39 16.68 8.32
CA ARG A 124 23.64 16.34 9.73
C ARG A 124 22.37 15.97 10.49
N SER A 125 21.19 16.34 9.99
CA SER A 125 19.91 16.15 10.67
C SER A 125 19.06 14.99 10.13
N VAL A 126 19.43 14.42 8.99
CA VAL A 126 18.69 13.35 8.28
C VAL A 126 19.68 12.30 7.82
N ASP A 127 19.32 11.02 7.88
CA ASP A 127 20.17 9.92 7.41
C ASP A 127 20.52 10.09 5.91
N THR A 128 21.81 9.94 5.59
CA THR A 128 22.33 10.05 4.21
C THR A 128 21.73 9.01 3.27
N LYS A 129 21.35 7.83 3.76
CA LYS A 129 20.69 6.80 2.95
C LYS A 129 19.35 7.29 2.40
N ILE A 130 18.57 7.95 3.25
CA ILE A 130 17.22 8.45 2.94
C ILE A 130 17.31 9.61 1.94
N ILE A 131 18.31 10.48 2.10
CA ILE A 131 18.60 11.56 1.13
C ILE A 131 18.94 10.97 -0.24
N LYS A 132 19.78 9.94 -0.29
CA LYS A 132 20.15 9.26 -1.54
C LYS A 132 18.94 8.61 -2.21
N GLU A 133 18.11 7.92 -1.45
CA GLU A 133 16.87 7.31 -1.95
C GLU A 133 15.90 8.36 -2.49
N PHE A 134 15.74 9.48 -1.79
CA PHE A 134 14.94 10.60 -2.28
C PHE A 134 15.48 11.17 -3.59
N VAL A 135 16.79 11.44 -3.67
CA VAL A 135 17.39 11.97 -4.90
C VAL A 135 17.18 10.99 -6.06
N ASN A 136 17.32 9.69 -5.81
CA ASN A 136 17.05 8.65 -6.80
C ASN A 136 15.57 8.49 -7.15
N SER A 137 14.65 8.83 -6.25
CA SER A 137 13.21 8.80 -6.52
C SER A 137 12.77 10.00 -7.36
N VAL A 138 13.43 11.15 -7.20
CA VAL A 138 13.08 12.41 -7.86
C VAL A 138 13.82 12.63 -9.19
N ILE A 139 15.11 12.29 -9.25
CA ILE A 139 15.97 12.55 -10.40
C ILE A 139 16.00 11.34 -11.34
N LYS A 140 15.82 11.58 -12.63
CA LYS A 140 15.96 10.59 -13.71
C LYS A 140 17.37 10.59 -14.28
N LYS A 141 17.93 11.77 -14.57
CA LYS A 141 19.24 11.92 -15.23
C LYS A 141 19.88 13.25 -14.85
N ILE A 142 21.21 13.24 -14.66
CA ILE A 142 22.03 14.44 -14.55
C ILE A 142 23.00 14.45 -15.75
N VAL A 143 23.04 15.54 -16.50
CA VAL A 143 23.96 15.75 -17.62
C VAL A 143 25.06 16.69 -17.15
N ILE A 144 26.31 16.24 -17.28
CA ILE A 144 27.51 17.00 -16.93
C ILE A 144 28.30 17.26 -18.21
N THR A 145 28.73 18.51 -18.41
CA THR A 145 29.52 18.96 -19.56
C THR A 145 30.64 19.85 -19.03
N ASP A 146 31.89 19.57 -19.43
CA ASP A 146 33.09 20.31 -19.00
C ASP A 146 33.22 20.46 -17.47
N GLY A 147 32.90 19.40 -16.73
CA GLY A 147 32.93 19.38 -15.27
C GLY A 147 31.82 20.18 -14.58
N LYS A 148 30.86 20.74 -15.34
CA LYS A 148 29.71 21.50 -14.82
C LYS A 148 28.40 20.79 -15.11
N ILE A 149 27.39 20.99 -14.26
CA ILE A 149 26.07 20.38 -14.43
C ILE A 149 25.32 21.15 -15.52
N ALA A 150 25.14 20.56 -16.70
CA ALA A 150 24.43 21.19 -17.80
C ALA A 150 22.91 21.11 -17.63
N SER A 151 22.39 19.96 -17.19
CA SER A 151 20.95 19.80 -16.94
C SER A 151 20.63 18.69 -15.95
N ILE A 152 19.48 18.81 -15.28
CA ILE A 152 18.89 17.78 -14.42
C ILE A 152 17.49 17.47 -14.95
N CYS A 153 17.23 16.20 -15.27
CA CYS A 153 15.94 15.68 -15.68
C CYS A 153 15.29 14.95 -14.51
N PHE A 154 14.06 15.33 -14.18
CA PHE A 154 13.24 14.77 -13.12
C PHE A 154 12.38 13.62 -13.65
N LYS A 155 11.96 12.71 -12.76
CA LYS A 155 11.10 11.57 -13.16
C LYS A 155 9.73 12.00 -13.68
N ASN A 156 9.23 13.17 -13.27
CA ASN A 156 7.99 13.74 -13.78
C ASN A 156 8.11 14.36 -15.20
N GLY A 157 9.29 14.27 -15.83
CA GLY A 157 9.54 14.79 -17.17
C GLY A 157 10.05 16.23 -17.22
N LEU A 158 10.04 16.96 -16.11
CA LEU A 158 10.63 18.30 -16.05
C LEU A 158 12.15 18.23 -16.22
N THR A 159 12.71 19.19 -16.95
CA THR A 159 14.17 19.29 -17.12
C THR A 159 14.60 20.71 -16.80
N HIS A 160 15.49 20.84 -15.82
CA HIS A 160 16.13 22.10 -15.48
C HIS A 160 17.48 22.19 -16.21
N LYS A 161 17.72 23.30 -16.91
CA LYS A 161 18.98 23.58 -17.61
C LYS A 161 19.71 24.70 -16.90
N PHE A 162 21.00 24.53 -16.69
CA PHE A 162 21.84 25.54 -16.05
C PHE A 162 22.60 26.35 -17.10
N THR A 163 22.54 27.67 -16.96
CA THR A 163 23.31 28.60 -17.79
C THR A 163 24.39 29.23 -16.93
N TYR A 164 25.65 28.95 -17.25
CA TYR A 164 26.79 29.55 -16.58
C TYR A 164 27.25 30.79 -17.34
N LYS A 165 27.45 31.90 -16.64
CA LYS A 165 28.18 33.03 -17.20
C LYS A 165 29.63 32.59 -17.42
N LEU A 166 30.18 32.88 -18.60
CA LEU A 166 31.64 32.84 -18.75
C LEU A 166 32.22 33.88 -17.79
N LYS A 167 33.18 33.47 -16.96
CA LYS A 167 34.04 34.44 -16.29
C LYS A 167 34.96 35.00 -17.37
N GLU A 168 34.80 36.29 -17.67
CA GLU A 168 35.87 37.09 -18.28
C GLU A 168 37.10 37.13 -17.37
#